data_AF-X0WTL7-F1
#
_entry.id   AF-X0WTL7-F1
#
_cell.length_a   1.000
_cell.length_b   1.000
_cell.length_c   1.000
_cell.angle_alpha   90.00
_cell.angle_beta   90.00
_cell.angle_gamma   90.00
#
_symmetry.space_group_name_H-M   'P 1'
#
loop_
_entity.id
_entity.type
_entity.pdbx_description
1 polymer ?
#
loop_
_entity_poly.entity_id
_entity_poly.type
_entity_poly.pdbx_seq_one_letter_code
_entity_poly.pdbx_strand_id
1 'polypeptide(L)'
;MIERWLSYHVLGTEVWRYGVVLLLFLGAFVLYRLFRIIARRLSPPEAKKEVRWAVLNLIQSLLRGALPFMPIWLSIYVFRVPDNVQEIIDRLFLAILTIFILYLVTKLVGLMTVLLKGRAARTESTLDEHLVPLLGKVLKWFIWGIGFLLFLQNVLHYNISSLLAGLGIGGLAVAFAAQDTIANIFGAVMIFIDRPFKVGDAVSIEAFEGS
;
A
#
# COMPACT_ATOMS: atom_id res chain seq x y z
N MET A 1 47.70 20.80 0.07
CA MET A 1 47.20 20.39 1.42
C MET A 1 45.97 19.50 1.37
N ILE A 2 45.04 19.68 0.42
CA ILE A 2 43.80 18.89 0.32
C ILE A 2 44.05 17.39 -0.02
N GLU A 3 45.06 17.08 -0.83
CA GLU A 3 45.33 15.70 -1.28
C GLU A 3 45.80 14.74 -0.17
N ARG A 4 46.42 15.25 0.90
CA ARG A 4 46.89 14.41 2.03
C ARG A 4 45.75 13.88 2.92
N TRP A 5 44.58 14.53 2.90
CA TRP A 5 43.41 14.11 3.67
C TRP A 5 42.56 13.06 2.93
N LEU A 6 42.65 13.04 1.59
CA LEU A 6 41.89 12.13 0.72
C LEU A 6 42.40 10.68 0.80
N SER A 7 43.69 10.48 1.07
CA SER A 7 44.32 9.15 1.17
C SER A 7 44.44 8.63 2.60
N TYR A 8 43.83 9.31 3.59
CA TYR A 8 43.88 8.84 4.98
C TYR A 8 42.92 7.67 5.15
N HIS A 9 43.42 6.56 5.69
CA HIS A 9 42.65 5.33 5.86
C HIS A 9 42.17 5.25 7.31
N VAL A 10 40.86 5.21 7.51
CA VAL A 10 40.24 4.93 8.80
C VAL A 10 39.39 3.68 8.63
N LEU A 11 39.59 2.67 9.49
CA LEU A 11 38.91 1.36 9.40
C LEU A 11 39.07 0.67 8.02
N GLY A 12 40.22 0.88 7.36
CA GLY A 12 40.50 0.29 6.04
C GLY A 12 39.81 0.96 4.85
N THR A 13 39.13 2.09 5.06
CA THR A 13 38.47 2.87 3.99
C THR A 13 38.92 4.33 3.98
N GLU A 14 38.83 4.99 2.84
CA GLU A 14 39.29 6.37 2.65
C GLU A 14 38.35 7.38 3.33
N VAL A 15 38.91 8.36 4.04
CA VAL A 15 38.15 9.33 4.86
C VAL A 15 37.09 10.13 4.07
N TRP A 16 37.31 10.39 2.78
CA TRP A 16 36.36 11.15 1.95
C TRP A 16 35.02 10.45 1.77
N ARG A 17 34.99 9.11 1.88
CA ARG A 17 33.76 8.30 1.76
C ARG A 17 32.75 8.62 2.85
N TYR A 18 33.23 8.82 4.08
CA TYR A 18 32.39 9.28 5.20
C TYR A 18 31.83 10.68 4.95
N GLY A 19 32.62 11.57 4.34
CA GLY A 19 32.17 12.91 3.95
C GLY A 19 31.05 12.89 2.90
N VAL A 20 31.17 12.03 1.88
CA VAL A 20 30.14 11.85 0.85
C VAL A 20 28.84 11.31 1.45
N VAL A 21 28.91 10.30 2.31
CA VAL A 21 27.72 9.76 3.00
C VAL A 21 27.04 10.82 3.86
N LEU A 22 27.82 11.58 4.65
CA LEU A 22 27.29 12.65 5.47
C LEU A 22 26.58 13.73 4.64
N LEU A 23 27.13 14.10 3.48
CA LEU A 23 26.51 15.05 2.54
C LEU A 23 25.22 14.50 1.92
N LEU A 24 25.17 13.22 1.56
CA LEU A 24 23.97 12.59 1.01
C LEU A 24 22.82 12.57 2.03
N PHE A 25 23.10 12.20 3.27
CA PHE A 25 22.11 12.25 4.36
C PHE A 25 21.66 13.68 4.66
N LEU A 26 22.57 14.65 4.68
CA LEU A 26 22.24 16.07 4.82
C LEU A 26 21.35 16.56 3.68
N GLY A 27 21.68 16.23 2.43
CA GLY A 27 20.90 16.59 1.25
C GLY A 27 19.48 16.03 1.29
N ALA A 28 19.34 14.74 1.61
CA ALA A 28 18.05 14.11 1.83
C ALA A 28 17.27 14.80 2.97
N PHE A 29 17.90 15.08 4.11
CA PHE A 29 17.25 15.77 5.23
C PHE A 29 16.75 17.16 4.85
N VAL A 30 17.56 17.94 4.13
CA VAL A 30 17.20 19.28 3.65
C VAL A 30 16.04 19.21 2.67
N LEU A 31 16.08 18.31 1.68
CA LEU A 31 14.98 18.11 0.72
C LEU A 31 13.67 17.74 1.42
N TYR A 32 13.71 16.83 2.40
CA TYR A 32 12.55 16.47 3.20
C TYR A 32 12.00 17.67 3.99
N ARG A 33 12.88 18.45 4.62
CA ARG A 33 12.49 19.64 5.40
C ARG A 33 11.85 20.70 4.51
N LEU A 34 12.44 21.01 3.36
CA LEU A 34 11.90 21.95 2.38
C LEU A 34 10.53 21.52 1.89
N PHE A 35 10.39 20.25 1.47
CA PHE A 35 9.11 19.73 1.01
C PHE A 35 8.04 19.79 2.11
N ARG A 36 8.39 19.44 3.36
CA ARG A 36 7.47 19.52 4.51
C ARG A 36 7.00 20.95 4.76
N ILE A 37 7.87 21.94 4.62
CA ILE A 37 7.53 23.36 4.78
C ILE A 37 6.60 23.82 3.65
N ILE A 38 6.93 23.49 2.40
CA ILE A 38 6.11 23.82 1.21
C ILE A 38 4.72 23.17 1.32
N ALA A 39 4.66 21.88 1.65
CA ALA A 39 3.41 21.14 1.81
C ALA A 39 2.52 21.71 2.94
N ARG A 40 3.11 22.28 3.99
CA ARG A 40 2.38 22.98 5.07
C ARG A 40 1.94 24.38 4.69
N ARG A 41 2.71 25.08 3.84
CA ARG A 41 2.34 26.40 3.30
C ARG A 41 1.18 26.29 2.31
N LEU A 42 1.06 25.18 1.60
CA LEU A 42 -0.04 24.86 0.69
C LEU A 42 -1.31 24.35 1.41
N SER A 43 -1.62 24.89 2.61
CA SER A 43 -2.83 24.56 3.37
C SER A 43 -4.09 24.69 2.50
N PRO A 44 -4.97 23.67 2.43
CA PRO A 44 -6.12 23.71 1.55
C PRO A 44 -7.22 24.69 1.98
N PRO A 45 -7.94 25.30 1.02
CA PRO A 45 -9.26 25.88 1.26
C PRO A 45 -10.25 24.83 1.80
N GLU A 46 -11.19 25.24 2.64
CA GLU A 46 -12.09 24.38 3.43
C GLU A 46 -12.92 23.38 2.59
N ALA A 47 -13.26 23.72 1.34
CA ALA A 47 -14.20 22.96 0.51
C ALA A 47 -13.72 21.57 0.02
N LYS A 48 -12.42 21.21 0.12
CA LYS A 48 -11.88 19.87 -0.26
C LYS A 48 -10.85 19.33 0.74
N LYS A 49 -10.99 19.71 2.02
CA LYS A 49 -9.97 19.52 3.06
C LYS A 49 -9.58 18.04 3.25
N GLU A 50 -10.53 17.12 3.28
CA GLU A 50 -10.27 15.70 3.59
C GLU A 50 -9.47 14.97 2.51
N VAL A 51 -9.91 15.06 1.25
CA VAL A 51 -9.25 14.39 0.12
C VAL A 51 -7.86 14.99 -0.12
N ARG A 52 -7.74 16.31 -0.12
CA ARG A 52 -6.45 16.98 -0.36
C ARG A 52 -5.47 16.72 0.80
N TRP A 53 -5.95 16.65 2.04
CA TRP A 53 -5.12 16.24 3.19
C TRP A 53 -4.67 14.78 3.08
N ALA A 54 -5.55 13.87 2.66
CA ALA A 54 -5.20 12.46 2.46
C ALA A 54 -4.14 12.29 1.35
N VAL A 55 -4.26 13.01 0.23
CA VAL A 55 -3.25 13.05 -0.84
C VAL A 55 -1.92 13.64 -0.35
N LEU A 56 -1.94 14.78 0.35
CA LEU A 56 -0.72 15.37 0.90
C LEU A 56 -0.04 14.43 1.91
N ASN A 57 -0.82 13.73 2.74
CA ASN A 57 -0.30 12.74 3.68
C ASN A 57 0.31 11.53 2.96
N LEU A 58 -0.27 11.08 1.85
CA LEU A 58 0.30 10.03 0.99
C LEU A 58 1.64 10.47 0.39
N ILE A 59 1.71 11.67 -0.19
CA ILE A 59 2.95 12.21 -0.76
C ILE A 59 4.03 12.40 0.31
N GLN A 60 3.67 12.94 1.48
CA GLN A 60 4.61 13.07 2.60
C GLN A 60 5.06 11.71 3.15
N SER A 61 4.21 10.70 3.08
CA SER A 61 4.55 9.33 3.45
C SER A 61 5.56 8.73 2.48
N LEU A 62 5.35 8.93 1.17
CA LEU A 62 6.30 8.55 0.13
C LEU A 62 7.67 9.18 0.36
N LEU A 63 7.70 10.49 0.59
CA LEU A 63 8.96 11.21 0.77
C LEU A 63 9.66 10.83 2.08
N ARG A 64 8.94 10.59 3.18
CA ARG A 64 9.55 10.13 4.43
C ARG A 64 10.21 8.77 4.31
N GLY A 65 9.59 7.85 3.56
CA GLY A 65 10.14 6.51 3.37
C GLY A 65 11.20 6.46 2.27
N ALA A 66 10.91 6.95 1.07
CA ALA A 66 11.79 6.81 -0.09
C ALA A 66 13.06 7.67 -0.03
N LEU A 67 13.02 8.83 0.62
CA LEU A 67 14.14 9.76 0.61
C LEU A 67 15.36 9.29 1.43
N PRO A 68 15.22 8.67 2.62
CA PRO A 68 16.36 8.03 3.30
C PRO A 68 16.82 6.74 2.63
N PHE A 69 16.00 6.09 1.80
CA PHE A 69 16.38 4.84 1.10
C PHE A 69 17.54 5.03 0.12
N MET A 70 17.51 6.11 -0.68
CA MET A 70 18.56 6.45 -1.65
C MET A 70 19.97 6.59 -1.03
N PRO A 71 20.19 7.43 -0.01
CA PRO A 71 21.51 7.60 0.60
C PRO A 71 21.97 6.35 1.35
N ILE A 72 21.06 5.57 1.96
CA ILE A 72 21.40 4.28 2.59
C ILE A 72 21.93 3.31 1.53
N TRP A 73 21.22 3.15 0.41
CA TRP A 73 21.63 2.29 -0.69
C TRP A 73 22.98 2.72 -1.28
N LEU A 74 23.16 4.02 -1.54
CA LEU A 74 24.40 4.55 -2.10
C LEU A 74 25.59 4.39 -1.13
N SER A 75 25.36 4.48 0.18
CA SER A 75 26.40 4.30 1.20
C SER A 75 27.00 2.90 1.17
N ILE A 76 26.19 1.88 0.88
CA ILE A 76 26.63 0.48 0.82
C ILE A 76 27.63 0.27 -0.33
N TYR A 77 27.37 0.86 -1.50
CA TYR A 77 28.30 0.84 -2.64
C TYR A 77 29.60 1.60 -2.37
N VAL A 78 29.52 2.70 -1.62
CA VAL A 78 30.69 3.53 -1.29
C VAL A 78 31.63 2.78 -0.34
N PHE A 79 31.13 1.99 0.61
CA PHE A 79 31.98 1.33 1.62
C PHE A 79 32.60 -0.01 1.21
N ARG A 80 32.23 -0.59 0.05
CA ARG A 80 32.76 -1.89 -0.46
C ARG A 80 32.91 -2.92 0.68
N VAL A 81 31.80 -3.16 1.38
CA VAL A 81 31.73 -4.12 2.49
C VAL A 81 31.97 -5.55 2.02
N PRO A 82 32.47 -6.44 2.90
CA PRO A 82 32.60 -7.87 2.60
C PRO A 82 31.29 -8.51 2.13
N ASP A 83 31.36 -9.49 1.23
CA ASP A 83 30.19 -10.09 0.56
C ASP A 83 29.12 -10.63 1.54
N ASN A 84 29.55 -11.22 2.66
CA ASN A 84 28.65 -11.73 3.70
C ASN A 84 27.85 -10.62 4.40
N VAL A 85 28.45 -9.43 4.56
CA VAL A 85 27.78 -8.26 5.13
C VAL A 85 26.85 -7.64 4.09
N GLN A 86 27.29 -7.58 2.82
CA GLN A 86 26.48 -7.08 1.72
C GLN A 86 25.19 -7.91 1.55
N GLU A 87 25.27 -9.23 1.64
CA GLU A 87 24.09 -10.09 1.53
C GLU A 87 23.07 -9.83 2.66
N ILE A 88 23.52 -9.67 3.90
CA ILE A 88 22.64 -9.33 5.04
C ILE A 88 21.99 -7.96 4.82
N ILE A 89 22.77 -6.99 4.35
CA ILE A 89 22.29 -5.65 4.05
C ILE A 89 21.23 -5.68 2.94
N ASP A 90 21.46 -6.42 1.86
CA ASP A 90 20.53 -6.53 0.73
C ASP A 90 19.22 -7.20 1.17
N ARG A 91 19.29 -8.25 2.00
CA ARG A 91 18.10 -8.90 2.59
C ARG A 91 17.31 -7.94 3.48
N LEU A 92 17.99 -7.20 4.35
CA LEU A 92 17.33 -6.19 5.20
C LEU A 92 16.72 -5.07 4.34
N PHE A 93 17.41 -4.62 3.30
CA PHE A 93 16.92 -3.61 2.38
C PHE A 93 15.64 -4.07 1.66
N LEU A 94 15.64 -5.29 1.11
CA LEU A 94 14.46 -5.88 0.48
C LEU A 94 13.29 -6.04 1.46
N ALA A 95 13.58 -6.41 2.72
CA ALA A 95 12.57 -6.52 3.76
C ALA A 95 11.90 -5.17 4.06
N ILE A 96 12.70 -4.12 4.30
CA ILE A 96 12.19 -2.78 4.58
C ILE A 96 11.44 -2.23 3.35
N LEU A 97 11.95 -2.46 2.14
CA LEU A 97 11.29 -2.05 0.89
C LEU A 97 9.92 -2.71 0.75
N THR A 98 9.83 -4.01 1.01
CA THR A 98 8.58 -4.77 0.95
C THR A 98 7.57 -4.21 1.95
N ILE A 99 7.97 -4.00 3.20
CA ILE A 99 7.10 -3.40 4.24
C ILE A 99 6.65 -1.99 3.83
N PHE A 100 7.56 -1.19 3.26
CA PHE A 100 7.25 0.16 2.81
C PHE A 100 6.22 0.17 1.67
N ILE A 101 6.36 -0.74 0.69
CA ILE A 101 5.39 -0.90 -0.41
C ILE A 101 4.03 -1.30 0.16
N LEU A 102 3.96 -2.28 1.07
CA LEU A 102 2.70 -2.70 1.69
C LEU A 102 2.03 -1.56 2.46
N TYR A 103 2.81 -0.81 3.22
CA TYR A 103 2.34 0.39 3.90
C TYR A 103 1.78 1.43 2.92
N LEU A 104 2.43 1.63 1.77
CA LEU A 104 1.94 2.54 0.74
C LEU A 104 0.62 2.06 0.11
N VAL A 105 0.52 0.77 -0.22
CA VAL A 105 -0.70 0.19 -0.80
C VAL A 105 -1.87 0.31 0.19
N THR A 106 -1.66 0.03 1.47
CA THR A 106 -2.73 0.19 2.48
C THR A 106 -3.15 1.66 2.68
N LYS A 107 -2.23 2.61 2.54
CA LYS A 107 -2.53 4.05 2.48
C LYS A 107 -3.36 4.43 1.25
N LEU A 108 -3.06 3.86 0.08
CA LEU A 108 -3.86 4.06 -1.14
C LEU A 108 -5.29 3.53 -0.96
N VAL A 109 -5.47 2.35 -0.35
CA VAL A 109 -6.81 1.85 -0.01
C VAL A 109 -7.54 2.82 0.92
N GLY A 110 -6.86 3.36 1.93
CA GLY A 110 -7.43 4.38 2.82
C GLY A 110 -7.87 5.65 2.09
N LEU A 111 -7.07 6.12 1.12
CA LEU A 111 -7.43 7.26 0.27
C LEU A 111 -8.67 6.96 -0.58
N MET A 112 -8.76 5.77 -1.16
CA MET A 112 -9.94 5.33 -1.91
C MET A 112 -11.18 5.30 -1.03
N THR A 113 -11.08 4.80 0.21
CA THR A 113 -12.21 4.82 1.17
C THR A 113 -12.69 6.25 1.44
N VAL A 114 -11.78 7.21 1.65
CA VAL A 114 -12.14 8.62 1.88
C VAL A 114 -12.77 9.24 0.63
N LEU A 115 -12.23 8.95 -0.55
CA LEU A 115 -12.77 9.45 -1.83
C LEU A 115 -14.18 8.93 -2.10
N LEU A 116 -14.44 7.65 -1.82
CA LEU A 116 -15.75 7.03 -1.99
C LEU A 116 -16.75 7.62 -1.01
N LYS A 117 -16.40 7.77 0.28
CA LYS A 117 -17.24 8.44 1.28
C LYS A 117 -17.58 9.88 0.91
N GLY A 118 -16.59 10.66 0.45
CA GLY A 118 -16.79 12.05 0.05
C GLY A 118 -17.67 12.24 -1.20
N ARG A 119 -17.76 11.21 -2.07
CA ARG A 119 -18.71 11.17 -3.19
C ARG A 119 -20.09 10.68 -2.77
N ALA A 120 -20.14 9.69 -1.87
CA ALA A 120 -21.37 9.10 -1.35
C ALA A 120 -22.15 10.06 -0.45
N ALA A 121 -21.50 11.00 0.25
CA ALA A 121 -22.19 12.03 1.06
C ALA A 121 -23.11 12.97 0.27
N ARG A 122 -23.18 12.87 -1.07
CA ARG A 122 -24.15 13.57 -1.93
C ARG A 122 -25.36 12.72 -2.34
N THR A 123 -25.40 11.46 -1.92
CA THR A 123 -26.45 10.49 -2.22
C THR A 123 -26.90 9.86 -0.90
N GLU A 124 -28.18 9.89 -0.56
CA GLU A 124 -28.71 9.34 0.72
C GLU A 124 -28.69 7.79 0.74
N SER A 125 -27.51 7.19 0.69
CA SER A 125 -27.31 5.74 0.64
C SER A 125 -26.74 5.24 1.97
N THR A 126 -27.58 4.60 2.78
CA THR A 126 -27.23 3.94 4.05
C THR A 126 -26.31 2.72 3.85
N LEU A 127 -26.25 2.18 2.63
CA LEU A 127 -25.35 1.08 2.26
C LEU A 127 -23.87 1.49 2.36
N ASP A 128 -23.55 2.76 2.10
CA ASP A 128 -22.16 3.22 1.99
C ASP A 128 -21.45 3.41 3.34
N GLU A 129 -22.21 3.63 4.42
CA GLU A 129 -21.64 3.91 5.74
C GLU A 129 -20.98 2.68 6.37
N HIS A 130 -21.52 1.49 6.10
CA HIS A 130 -21.02 0.23 6.64
C HIS A 130 -20.26 -0.62 5.61
N LEU A 131 -20.73 -0.71 4.36
CA LEU A 131 -20.09 -1.57 3.36
C LEU A 131 -18.71 -1.06 2.94
N VAL A 132 -18.56 0.25 2.70
CA VAL A 132 -17.29 0.82 2.23
C VAL A 132 -16.14 0.62 3.25
N PRO A 133 -16.32 0.86 4.57
CA PRO A 133 -15.31 0.51 5.57
C PRO A 133 -15.04 -0.98 5.70
N LEU A 134 -16.07 -1.83 5.59
CA LEU A 134 -15.92 -3.29 5.68
C LEU A 134 -15.06 -3.82 4.53
N LEU A 135 -15.39 -3.46 3.28
CA LEU A 135 -14.58 -3.81 2.10
C LEU A 135 -13.15 -3.29 2.21
N GLY A 136 -12.97 -2.05 2.68
CA GLY A 136 -11.65 -1.48 2.92
C GLY A 136 -10.83 -2.25 3.96
N LYS A 137 -11.47 -2.79 5.01
CA LYS A 137 -10.80 -3.66 6.00
C LYS A 137 -10.42 -5.02 5.42
N VAL A 138 -11.34 -5.67 4.71
CA VAL A 138 -11.08 -6.97 4.06
C VAL A 138 -9.92 -6.86 3.06
N LEU A 139 -9.94 -5.82 2.22
CA LEU A 139 -8.87 -5.59 1.24
C LEU A 139 -7.51 -5.36 1.92
N LYS A 140 -7.47 -4.62 3.03
CA LYS A 140 -6.23 -4.43 3.80
C LYS A 140 -5.69 -5.74 4.38
N TRP A 141 -6.56 -6.59 4.92
CA TRP A 141 -6.15 -7.93 5.39
C TRP A 141 -5.58 -8.78 4.25
N PHE A 142 -6.20 -8.74 3.08
CA PHE A 142 -5.71 -9.44 1.89
C PHE A 142 -4.32 -8.92 1.44
N ILE A 143 -4.13 -7.59 1.41
CA ILE A 143 -2.84 -6.97 1.10
C ILE A 143 -1.75 -7.41 2.09
N TRP A 144 -2.05 -7.43 3.39
CA TRP A 144 -1.11 -7.93 4.40
C TRP A 144 -0.78 -9.40 4.23
N GLY A 145 -1.77 -10.23 3.87
CA GLY A 145 -1.56 -11.64 3.56
C GLY A 145 -0.58 -11.85 2.39
N ILE A 146 -0.80 -11.16 1.27
CA ILE A 146 0.13 -11.19 0.12
C ILE A 146 1.51 -10.68 0.53
N GLY A 147 1.54 -9.58 1.27
CA GLY A 147 2.77 -8.99 1.77
C GLY A 147 3.60 -9.92 2.63
N PHE A 148 2.94 -10.69 3.49
CA PHE A 148 3.57 -11.71 4.30
C PHE A 148 4.17 -12.83 3.44
N LEU A 149 3.46 -13.29 2.40
CA LEU A 149 4.00 -14.29 1.47
C LEU A 149 5.23 -13.76 0.72
N LEU A 150 5.17 -12.53 0.22
CA LEU A 150 6.32 -11.89 -0.45
C LEU A 150 7.51 -11.72 0.50
N PHE A 151 7.26 -11.43 1.77
CA PHE A 151 8.30 -11.37 2.78
C PHE A 151 8.96 -12.75 3.00
N LEU A 152 8.17 -13.81 3.15
CA LEU A 152 8.69 -15.17 3.27
C LEU A 152 9.55 -15.58 2.07
N GLN A 153 9.10 -15.26 0.85
CA GLN A 153 9.81 -15.60 -0.38
C GLN A 153 11.10 -14.78 -0.56
N ASN A 154 11.03 -13.46 -0.40
CA ASN A 154 12.13 -12.58 -0.81
C ASN A 154 13.15 -12.35 0.31
N VAL A 155 12.75 -12.47 1.58
CA VAL A 155 13.62 -12.20 2.73
C VAL A 155 14.10 -13.49 3.38
N LEU A 156 13.21 -14.46 3.57
CA LEU A 156 13.55 -15.75 4.16
C LEU A 156 13.88 -16.83 3.12
N HIS A 157 13.80 -16.51 1.83
CA HIS A 157 14.02 -17.44 0.72
C HIS A 157 13.17 -18.73 0.83
N TYR A 158 12.00 -18.63 1.46
CA TYR A 158 11.07 -19.75 1.61
C TYR A 158 10.31 -19.97 0.31
N ASN A 159 10.19 -21.22 -0.12
CA ASN A 159 9.37 -21.55 -1.27
C ASN A 159 7.88 -21.49 -0.89
N ILE A 160 7.21 -20.41 -1.29
CA ILE A 160 5.80 -20.18 -0.98
C ILE A 160 4.83 -20.95 -1.89
N SER A 161 5.30 -21.76 -2.84
CA SER A 161 4.44 -22.49 -3.79
C SER A 161 3.44 -23.41 -3.08
N SER A 162 3.87 -24.10 -2.02
CA SER A 162 2.99 -24.94 -1.21
C SER A 162 1.94 -24.14 -0.44
N LEU A 163 2.33 -22.99 0.10
CA LEU A 163 1.42 -22.06 0.77
C LEU A 163 0.40 -21.48 -0.21
N LEU A 164 0.83 -21.09 -1.40
CA LEU A 164 -0.06 -20.60 -2.47
C LEU A 164 -1.02 -21.69 -2.94
N ALA A 165 -0.56 -22.94 -3.09
CA ALA A 165 -1.43 -24.06 -3.41
C ALA A 165 -2.49 -24.30 -2.33
N GLY A 166 -2.09 -24.28 -1.05
CA GLY A 166 -3.00 -24.40 0.09
C GLY A 166 -4.01 -23.25 0.17
N LEU A 167 -3.56 -22.01 -0.05
CA LEU A 167 -4.44 -20.84 -0.13
C LEU A 167 -5.40 -20.91 -1.32
N GLY A 168 -4.97 -21.49 -2.44
CA GLY A 168 -5.84 -21.74 -3.60
C GLY A 168 -7.00 -22.68 -3.23
N ILE A 169 -6.71 -23.80 -2.58
CA ILE A 169 -7.73 -24.74 -2.09
C ILE A 169 -8.63 -24.08 -1.02
N GLY A 170 -8.03 -23.33 -0.09
CA GLY A 170 -8.79 -22.56 0.91
C GLY A 170 -9.70 -21.50 0.28
N GLY A 171 -9.23 -20.83 -0.78
CA GLY A 171 -10.00 -19.88 -1.56
C GLY A 171 -11.20 -20.52 -2.26
N LEU A 172 -11.05 -21.76 -2.77
CA LEU A 172 -12.17 -22.54 -3.30
C LEU A 172 -13.21 -22.85 -2.23
N ALA A 173 -12.79 -23.24 -1.02
CA ALA A 173 -13.71 -23.47 0.09
C ALA A 173 -14.51 -22.21 0.45
N VAL A 174 -13.86 -21.04 0.50
CA VAL A 174 -14.53 -19.75 0.73
C VAL A 174 -15.48 -19.42 -0.43
N ALA A 175 -15.09 -19.67 -1.68
CA ALA A 175 -15.93 -19.45 -2.84
C ALA A 175 -17.20 -20.32 -2.82
N PHE A 176 -17.07 -21.60 -2.44
CA PHE A 176 -18.23 -22.48 -2.25
C PHE A 176 -19.13 -22.02 -1.12
N ALA A 177 -18.56 -21.59 0.01
CA ALA A 177 -19.35 -21.03 1.12
C ALA A 177 -20.10 -19.75 0.72
N ALA A 178 -19.56 -18.96 -0.21
CA ALA A 178 -20.17 -17.73 -0.70
C ALA A 178 -21.07 -17.92 -1.94
N GLN A 179 -21.16 -19.13 -2.50
CA GLN A 179 -21.79 -19.40 -3.79
C GLN A 179 -23.23 -18.88 -3.86
N ASP A 180 -24.06 -19.21 -2.88
CA ASP A 180 -25.47 -18.80 -2.85
C ASP A 180 -25.63 -17.28 -2.72
N THR A 181 -24.76 -16.66 -1.91
CA THR A 181 -24.77 -15.19 -1.75
C THR A 181 -24.43 -14.51 -3.08
N ILE A 182 -23.42 -15.00 -3.78
CA ILE A 182 -23.02 -14.48 -5.09
C ILE A 182 -24.14 -14.71 -6.12
N ALA A 183 -24.75 -15.90 -6.13
CA ALA A 183 -25.86 -16.22 -7.03
C ALA A 183 -27.05 -15.27 -6.83
N ASN A 184 -27.42 -15.00 -5.57
CA ASN A 184 -28.51 -14.06 -5.25
C ASN A 184 -28.20 -12.62 -5.71
N ILE A 185 -26.95 -12.17 -5.56
CA ILE A 185 -26.53 -10.84 -6.06
C ILE A 185 -26.66 -10.77 -7.57
N PHE A 186 -26.16 -11.77 -8.30
CA PHE A 186 -26.28 -11.81 -9.77
C PHE A 186 -27.75 -11.90 -10.21
N GLY A 187 -28.59 -12.64 -9.50
CA GLY A 187 -30.03 -12.67 -9.72
C GLY A 187 -30.67 -11.29 -9.59
N ALA A 188 -30.35 -10.54 -8.52
CA ALA A 188 -30.84 -9.18 -8.33
C ALA A 188 -30.37 -8.22 -9.44
N VAL A 189 -29.11 -8.33 -9.87
CA VAL A 189 -28.58 -7.52 -10.99
C VAL A 189 -29.29 -7.85 -12.30
N MET A 190 -29.51 -9.13 -12.60
CA MET A 190 -30.21 -9.56 -13.81
C MET A 190 -31.66 -9.07 -13.84
N ILE A 191 -32.39 -9.17 -12.73
CA ILE A 191 -33.75 -8.61 -12.60
C ILE A 191 -33.75 -7.10 -12.89
N PHE A 192 -32.75 -6.37 -12.39
CA PHE A 192 -32.67 -4.92 -12.62
C PHE A 192 -32.35 -4.56 -14.08
N ILE A 193 -31.50 -5.35 -14.75
CA ILE A 193 -31.10 -5.14 -16.14
C ILE A 193 -32.24 -5.53 -17.09
N ASP A 194 -32.75 -6.75 -16.95
CA ASP A 194 -33.74 -7.32 -17.87
C ASP A 194 -35.14 -6.77 -17.61
N ARG A 195 -35.39 -6.23 -16.41
CA ARG A 195 -36.67 -5.67 -15.95
C ARG A 195 -37.88 -6.53 -16.36
N PRO A 196 -37.91 -7.83 -16.02
CA PRO A 196 -38.97 -8.73 -16.44
C PRO A 196 -40.35 -8.35 -15.89
N PHE A 197 -40.39 -7.55 -14.81
CA PHE A 197 -41.60 -7.01 -14.20
C PHE A 197 -41.31 -5.61 -13.61
N LYS A 198 -42.35 -4.80 -13.43
CA LYS A 198 -42.31 -3.48 -12.82
C LYS A 198 -42.99 -3.50 -11.45
N VAL A 199 -42.71 -2.46 -10.66
CA VAL A 199 -43.37 -2.27 -9.36
C VAL A 199 -44.88 -2.12 -9.58
N GLY A 200 -45.67 -3.02 -8.98
CA GLY A 200 -47.12 -3.08 -9.11
C GLY A 200 -47.64 -4.09 -10.14
N ASP A 201 -46.76 -4.78 -10.87
CA ASP A 201 -47.16 -5.90 -11.72
C ASP A 201 -47.45 -7.12 -10.84
N ALA A 202 -48.52 -7.86 -11.12
CA ALA A 202 -48.77 -9.14 -10.47
C ALA A 202 -47.75 -10.17 -10.98
N VAL A 203 -47.02 -10.79 -10.06
CA VAL A 203 -45.97 -11.77 -10.37
C VAL A 203 -46.29 -13.09 -9.65
N SER A 204 -46.13 -14.20 -10.38
CA SER A 204 -46.19 -15.56 -9.83
C SER A 204 -44.81 -16.17 -9.89
N ILE A 205 -44.26 -16.53 -8.73
CA ILE A 205 -42.94 -17.18 -8.59
C ILE A 205 -43.14 -18.51 -7.88
N GLU A 206 -42.96 -19.61 -8.61
CA GLU A 206 -43.19 -20.97 -8.14
C GLU A 206 -44.56 -21.14 -7.44
N ALA A 207 -44.59 -21.28 -6.12
CA ALA A 207 -45.81 -21.48 -5.33
C ALA A 207 -46.37 -20.19 -4.71
N PHE A 208 -45.80 -19.02 -5.04
CA PHE A 208 -46.16 -17.73 -4.45
C PHE A 208 -46.70 -16.77 -5.52
N GLU A 209 -47.91 -16.24 -5.31
CA GLU A 209 -48.52 -15.19 -6.14
C GLU A 209 -48.68 -13.90 -5.32
N GLY A 210 -48.33 -12.76 -5.92
CA GLY A 210 -48.43 -11.45 -5.28
C GLY A 210 -48.29 -10.29 -6.27
N SER A 211 -48.38 -9.06 -5.76
CA SER A 211 -48.27 -7.80 -6.52
C SER A 211 -47.36 -6.80 -5.82
#